data_AF-A0AAU8CL61-F1
#
_entry.id   AF-A0AAU8CL61-F1
#
_cell.length_a   1.000
_cell.length_b   1.000
_cell.length_c   1.000
_cell.angle_alpha   90.00
_cell.angle_beta   90.00
_cell.angle_gamma   90.00
#
_symmetry.space_group_name_H-M   'P 1'
#
loop_
_entity.id
_entity.type
_entity.pdbx_description
1 polymer ?
#
loop_
_entity_poly.entity_id
_entity_poly.type
_entity_poly.pdbx_seq_one_letter_code
_entity_poly.pdbx_strand_id
1 'polypeptide(L)'
;MAAEAAVVVLAAVAAAVPVAADAGLMPAEPVSAKPVRHAGCVGSSSGADIRRRFGASRDPWVAGGPRLAKEMAMDLTFKGIPQPIRLIDSGHLVPLMRKIVMSWPFVVGESDPATQPIIVVRGKVSGSYWIEAPWLDEPIVEETDVCTVCSLIIDLVRAWFDAHPAVLCMHCGAVEFAGRLVVFPSTNRSGKSTLIARLAAEGVAVHADDLLPLTQDDEGMSLGISPRLRLPLPENAGVTLTRFVMENQGAADQRYKYLELAAPLLAPFGKRNPIGAFVLLERQMRTAAELLPAPRGFGLQHIVRQNFVRQGSAVAMFARLRALIEVRPCYRLIYSDLDEAVDILKTSFAAPASVAFAPSVAAASVVSKPTDVGGATGTALRPAMDRTSYCRNPDALVEILDGESFLVLGDQDAIFYLNPIAGAIWRMLAEPLSEAQAAMLVSAAFPDLDRQGVRRDIRILFKEMSARKLILSAPHEPPAKTTQL
;
A
#
# COMPACT_ATOMS: atom_id res chain seq x y z
N MET A 1 5.21 7.68 -31.58
CA MET A 1 5.54 6.40 -30.91
C MET A 1 7.03 6.22 -30.56
N ALA A 2 7.88 7.26 -30.60
CA ALA A 2 9.30 7.17 -30.23
C ALA A 2 9.73 8.21 -29.18
N ALA A 3 8.78 8.89 -28.51
CA ALA A 3 9.06 9.95 -27.54
C ALA A 3 8.61 9.63 -26.09
N GLU A 4 7.87 8.54 -25.87
CA GLU A 4 7.45 8.09 -24.54
C GLU A 4 8.43 7.13 -23.84
N ALA A 5 9.47 6.69 -24.54
CA ALA A 5 10.50 5.80 -23.98
C ALA A 5 11.48 6.51 -23.02
N ALA A 6 11.48 7.85 -22.97
CA ALA A 6 12.51 8.64 -22.27
C ALA A 6 12.22 8.94 -20.79
N VAL A 7 11.09 8.50 -20.22
CA VAL A 7 10.71 8.78 -18.81
C VAL A 7 10.68 7.52 -17.93
N VAL A 8 10.87 6.33 -18.49
CA VAL A 8 10.55 5.06 -17.80
C VAL A 8 11.65 4.53 -16.87
N VAL A 9 12.82 5.15 -16.82
CA VAL A 9 13.95 4.54 -16.11
C VAL A 9 14.16 5.11 -14.69
N LEU A 10 13.34 6.08 -14.28
CA LEU A 10 13.42 6.77 -12.98
C LEU A 10 12.59 6.15 -11.82
N ALA A 11 11.93 5.01 -12.02
CA ALA A 11 11.08 4.39 -10.99
C ALA A 11 11.53 2.97 -10.54
N ALA A 12 12.77 2.56 -10.85
CA ALA A 12 13.10 1.14 -11.03
C ALA A 12 13.64 0.35 -9.81
N VAL A 13 13.70 0.92 -8.60
CA VAL A 13 13.70 0.19 -7.30
C VAL A 13 12.61 0.71 -6.36
N ALA A 14 11.66 1.48 -6.90
CA ALA A 14 10.61 2.17 -6.16
C ALA A 14 9.49 1.21 -5.73
N ALA A 15 9.81 0.34 -4.77
CA ALA A 15 9.02 0.03 -3.59
C ALA A 15 9.82 -1.03 -2.81
N ALA A 16 10.67 -0.58 -1.88
CA ALA A 16 10.73 -1.35 -0.64
C ALA A 16 9.35 -1.21 -0.02
N VAL A 17 8.74 -2.30 0.41
CA VAL A 17 7.88 -2.21 1.59
C VAL A 17 8.84 -2.42 2.75
N PRO A 18 9.36 -1.35 3.39
CA PRO A 18 10.10 -1.54 4.63
C PRO A 18 9.12 -2.09 5.66
N VAL A 19 9.50 -3.15 6.39
CA VAL A 19 8.71 -3.64 7.54
C VAL A 19 8.78 -2.68 8.73
N ALA A 20 9.58 -1.62 8.65
CA ALA A 20 9.42 -0.44 9.48
C ALA A 20 10.00 0.79 8.77
N ALA A 21 9.13 1.71 8.34
CA ALA A 21 9.33 3.16 8.33
C ALA A 21 8.16 3.83 7.57
N ASP A 22 7.46 4.72 8.26
CA ASP A 22 6.64 5.83 7.76
C ASP A 22 5.88 5.68 6.43
N ALA A 23 4.58 5.51 6.56
CA ALA A 23 3.62 6.07 5.62
C ALA A 23 2.84 7.18 6.34
N GLY A 24 3.52 8.28 6.65
CA GLY A 24 2.85 9.56 6.77
C GLY A 24 2.17 9.86 5.43
N LEU A 25 0.84 9.85 5.42
CA LEU A 25 0.07 10.50 4.36
C LEU A 25 0.53 11.95 4.31
N MET A 26 1.31 12.30 3.28
CA MET A 26 1.81 13.65 3.04
C MET A 26 0.69 14.69 3.27
N PRO A 27 0.90 15.72 4.10
CA PRO A 27 0.00 16.86 4.14
C PRO A 27 0.06 17.62 2.80
N ALA A 28 -1.05 18.26 2.47
CA ALA A 28 -1.24 19.00 1.22
C ALA A 28 -0.22 20.14 1.06
N GLU A 29 0.24 20.36 -0.18
CA GLU A 29 0.93 21.59 -0.56
C GLU A 29 0.03 22.82 -0.25
N PRO A 30 0.56 23.88 0.37
CA PRO A 30 -0.20 25.11 0.55
C PRO A 30 -0.33 25.85 -0.79
N VAL A 31 -1.58 26.18 -1.13
CA VAL A 31 -1.90 27.09 -2.24
C VAL A 31 -1.30 28.48 -1.94
N SER A 32 -0.37 28.90 -2.81
CA SER A 32 0.27 30.21 -2.78
C SER A 32 -0.74 31.36 -2.84
N ALA A 33 -0.96 32.03 -1.71
CA ALA A 33 -1.35 33.43 -1.68
C ALA A 33 -0.07 34.27 -1.53
N LYS A 34 0.24 35.11 -2.53
CA LYS A 34 1.35 36.07 -2.47
C LYS A 34 1.16 37.04 -1.30
N PRO A 35 2.25 37.39 -0.61
CA PRO A 35 2.45 38.78 -0.26
C PRO A 35 3.82 39.32 -0.72
N VAL A 36 3.82 40.63 -0.80
CA VAL A 36 4.82 41.56 -1.31
C VAL A 36 6.20 41.39 -0.66
N ARG A 37 7.24 41.61 -1.47
CA ARG A 37 8.67 41.60 -1.12
C ARG A 37 9.00 42.62 -0.02
N HIS A 38 9.88 42.24 0.92
CA HIS A 38 11.00 43.09 1.33
C HIS A 38 12.24 42.25 1.69
N ALA A 39 13.40 42.85 1.41
CA ALA A 39 14.71 42.25 1.28
C ALA A 39 15.48 42.12 2.61
N GLY A 40 16.48 41.24 2.67
CA GLY A 40 17.57 41.35 3.65
C GLY A 40 18.39 40.09 3.93
N CYS A 41 19.54 39.98 3.25
CA CYS A 41 20.85 39.47 3.71
C CYS A 41 21.08 38.01 4.20
N VAL A 42 21.71 37.24 3.30
CA VAL A 42 23.01 36.54 3.39
C VAL A 42 23.57 36.12 4.77
N GLY A 43 23.92 34.83 4.89
CA GLY A 43 24.88 34.32 5.88
C GLY A 43 25.10 32.80 5.81
N SER A 44 26.25 32.39 5.29
CA SER A 44 26.78 31.02 5.15
C SER A 44 27.46 30.48 6.42
N SER A 45 27.41 29.16 6.68
CA SER A 45 28.44 28.27 7.31
C SER A 45 27.78 27.05 7.97
N SER A 46 27.95 25.84 7.45
CA SER A 46 28.98 24.82 7.75
C SER A 46 28.80 24.07 9.09
N GLY A 47 28.51 22.78 8.99
CA GLY A 47 29.11 21.65 9.72
C GLY A 47 29.35 21.74 11.23
N ALA A 48 28.71 20.81 11.94
CA ALA A 48 28.99 20.33 13.31
C ALA A 48 28.40 21.16 14.47
N ASP A 49 27.12 20.90 14.80
CA ASP A 49 26.64 20.79 16.20
C ASP A 49 25.17 20.27 16.25
N ILE A 50 24.97 18.94 16.19
CA ILE A 50 23.63 18.30 16.14
C ILE A 50 23.27 17.60 17.48
N ARG A 51 23.79 18.05 18.63
CA ARG A 51 23.30 17.57 19.94
C ARG A 51 23.34 18.66 21.02
N ARG A 52 22.65 19.80 20.81
CA ARG A 52 22.32 20.74 21.91
C ARG A 52 21.35 21.89 21.58
N ARG A 53 20.38 21.70 20.67
CA ARG A 53 19.33 22.70 20.39
C ARG A 53 17.97 22.06 20.06
N PHE A 54 17.35 21.43 21.05
CA PHE A 54 15.89 21.29 21.09
C PHE A 54 15.45 21.41 22.55
N GLY A 55 15.49 22.64 23.04
CA GLY A 55 14.74 23.04 24.22
C GLY A 55 13.35 23.49 23.79
N ALA A 56 12.34 22.98 24.51
CA ALA A 56 10.94 23.41 24.50
C ALA A 56 10.19 23.27 23.16
N SER A 57 9.69 22.06 22.89
CA SER A 57 8.38 21.94 22.23
C SER A 57 7.36 22.55 23.19
N ARG A 58 6.77 23.68 22.79
CA ARG A 58 5.74 24.36 23.58
C ARG A 58 4.44 23.58 23.41
N ASP A 59 4.18 22.74 24.39
CA ASP A 59 2.84 22.22 24.68
C ASP A 59 1.89 23.43 24.93
N PRO A 60 0.87 23.67 24.08
CA PRO A 60 -0.04 24.81 24.26
C PRO A 60 -0.86 24.73 25.55
N TRP A 61 -0.84 23.59 26.25
CA TRP A 61 -1.54 23.36 27.51
C TRP A 61 -0.77 23.79 28.77
N VAL A 62 0.52 24.16 28.67
CA VAL A 62 1.34 24.51 29.85
C VAL A 62 1.38 26.02 30.14
N ALA A 63 0.68 26.86 29.37
CA ALA A 63 0.63 28.30 29.65
C ALA A 63 -0.58 28.66 30.54
N GLY A 64 -0.30 28.98 31.81
CA GLY A 64 -1.26 29.24 32.87
C GLY A 64 -2.39 30.23 32.54
N GLY A 65 -3.61 29.81 32.87
CA GLY A 65 -4.89 30.54 32.83
C GLY A 65 -5.97 29.75 33.60
N PRO A 66 -7.07 30.38 34.06
CA PRO A 66 -7.73 30.09 35.34
C PRO A 66 -8.40 28.72 35.42
N ARG A 67 -8.26 28.05 36.60
CA ARG A 67 -8.89 26.78 37.04
C ARG A 67 -9.65 26.05 35.93
N LEU A 68 -8.92 25.17 35.24
CA LEU A 68 -9.44 24.21 34.26
C LEU A 68 -10.71 23.55 34.83
N ALA A 69 -11.82 23.67 34.08
CA ALA A 69 -12.93 22.75 34.23
C ALA A 69 -12.35 21.32 34.22
N LYS A 70 -12.86 20.44 35.09
CA LYS A 70 -12.41 19.05 35.16
C LYS A 70 -12.50 18.45 33.75
N GLU A 71 -11.36 18.10 33.15
CA GLU A 71 -11.31 17.46 31.83
C GLU A 71 -12.25 16.24 31.85
N MET A 72 -13.19 16.21 30.92
CA MET A 72 -14.15 15.13 30.82
C MET A 72 -13.55 14.03 29.97
N ALA A 73 -12.97 13.03 30.63
CA ALA A 73 -12.34 11.89 29.97
C ALA A 73 -13.18 10.62 30.07
N MET A 74 -13.32 9.91 28.96
CA MET A 74 -14.00 8.62 28.87
C MET A 74 -13.17 7.61 28.07
N ASP A 75 -13.32 6.34 28.39
CA ASP A 75 -12.60 5.25 27.75
C ASP A 75 -13.54 4.39 26.89
N LEU A 76 -13.10 4.12 25.66
CA LEU A 76 -13.75 3.22 24.73
C LEU A 76 -12.94 1.92 24.69
N THR A 77 -13.57 0.81 25.08
CA THR A 77 -12.92 -0.51 25.03
C THR A 77 -13.50 -1.32 23.89
N PHE A 78 -12.69 -1.54 22.86
CA PHE A 78 -13.08 -2.27 21.65
C PHE A 78 -12.77 -3.77 21.76
N LYS A 79 -13.66 -4.60 21.22
CA LYS A 79 -13.39 -6.04 21.12
C LYS A 79 -12.13 -6.28 20.29
N GLY A 80 -11.17 -6.99 20.88
CA GLY A 80 -9.91 -7.32 20.24
C GLY A 80 -8.82 -6.25 20.37
N ILE A 81 -9.02 -5.21 21.17
CA ILE A 81 -7.96 -4.23 21.49
C ILE A 81 -7.75 -4.28 23.02
N PRO A 82 -6.55 -4.62 23.52
CA PRO A 82 -6.33 -4.84 24.95
C PRO A 82 -6.47 -3.58 25.80
N GLN A 83 -6.02 -2.43 25.29
CA GLN A 83 -6.06 -1.15 25.98
C GLN A 83 -7.20 -0.25 25.46
N PRO A 84 -7.70 0.68 26.28
CA PRO A 84 -8.76 1.58 25.86
C PRO A 84 -8.27 2.67 24.92
N ILE A 85 -9.23 3.23 24.18
CA ILE A 85 -9.10 4.47 23.42
C ILE A 85 -9.69 5.57 24.30
N ARG A 86 -8.91 6.58 24.66
CA ARG A 86 -9.33 7.64 25.58
C ARG A 86 -9.79 8.87 24.81
N LEU A 87 -11.01 9.30 25.05
CA LEU A 87 -11.56 10.56 24.56
C LEU A 87 -11.51 11.59 25.69
N ILE A 88 -10.79 12.69 25.49
CA ILE A 88 -10.69 13.80 26.45
C ILE A 88 -11.39 15.00 25.81
N ASP A 89 -12.49 15.48 26.42
CA ASP A 89 -13.32 16.58 25.89
C ASP A 89 -13.80 16.36 24.43
N SER A 90 -13.90 15.10 24.02
CA SER A 90 -14.27 14.67 22.66
C SER A 90 -15.36 13.58 22.65
N GLY A 91 -16.08 13.43 23.77
CA GLY A 91 -17.11 12.40 23.95
C GLY A 91 -18.30 12.48 22.98
N HIS A 92 -18.56 13.64 22.36
CA HIS A 92 -19.59 13.80 21.34
C HIS A 92 -19.27 13.06 20.03
N LEU A 93 -18.05 12.55 19.87
CA LEU A 93 -17.68 11.67 18.74
C LEU A 93 -18.24 10.25 18.90
N VAL A 94 -18.67 9.82 20.09
CA VAL A 94 -19.16 8.46 20.34
C VAL A 94 -20.36 8.06 19.46
N PRO A 95 -21.44 8.87 19.32
CA PRO A 95 -22.54 8.55 18.42
C PRO A 95 -22.08 8.41 16.96
N LEU A 96 -21.13 9.24 16.53
CA LEU A 96 -20.55 9.19 15.19
C LEU A 96 -19.76 7.88 14.98
N MET A 97 -18.93 7.49 15.94
CA MET A 97 -18.22 6.21 15.91
C MET A 97 -19.21 5.03 15.86
N ARG A 98 -20.28 5.04 16.67
CA ARG A 98 -21.31 3.99 16.63
C ARG A 98 -21.96 3.82 15.25
N LYS A 99 -22.04 4.87 14.43
CA LYS A 99 -22.57 4.78 13.06
C LYS A 99 -21.54 4.23 12.07
N ILE A 100 -20.27 4.57 12.23
CA ILE A 100 -19.22 4.21 11.27
C ILE A 100 -18.67 2.79 11.52
N VAL A 101 -18.50 2.39 12.78
CA VAL A 101 -18.02 1.06 13.17
C VAL A 101 -19.16 0.23 13.76
N MET A 102 -20.34 0.28 13.12
CA MET A 102 -21.64 -0.16 13.65
C MET A 102 -21.63 -1.56 14.27
N SER A 103 -20.94 -2.52 13.65
CA SER A 103 -20.92 -3.90 14.13
C SER A 103 -19.68 -4.26 14.93
N TRP A 104 -18.68 -3.38 15.03
CA TRP A 104 -17.50 -3.61 15.85
C TRP A 104 -17.85 -3.34 17.32
N PRO A 105 -17.88 -4.36 18.19
CA PRO A 105 -18.35 -4.16 19.56
C PRO A 105 -17.39 -3.28 20.37
N PHE A 106 -17.92 -2.25 21.02
CA PHE A 106 -17.21 -1.48 22.04
C PHE A 106 -18.14 -0.98 23.14
N VAL A 107 -17.57 -0.85 24.33
CA VAL A 107 -18.22 -0.27 25.51
C VAL A 107 -17.63 1.10 25.82
N VAL A 108 -18.44 1.98 26.40
CA VAL A 108 -18.03 3.32 26.85
C VAL A 108 -18.12 3.33 28.37
N GLY A 109 -17.06 3.76 29.02
CA GLY A 109 -17.00 3.90 30.47
C GLY A 109 -16.33 5.20 30.90
N GLU A 110 -16.45 5.52 32.18
CA GLU A 110 -15.62 6.57 32.78
C GLU A 110 -14.14 6.19 32.64
N SER A 111 -13.29 7.19 32.37
CA SER A 111 -11.86 6.94 32.28
C SER A 111 -11.27 6.61 33.65
N ASP A 112 -10.39 5.62 33.68
CA ASP A 112 -9.58 5.30 34.86
C ASP A 112 -8.16 5.88 34.68
N PRO A 113 -7.73 6.84 35.52
CA PRO A 113 -6.38 7.39 35.48
C PRO A 113 -5.27 6.35 35.61
N ALA A 114 -5.51 5.21 36.26
CA ALA A 114 -4.53 4.13 36.39
C ALA A 114 -4.41 3.28 35.11
N THR A 115 -5.41 3.32 34.23
CA THR A 115 -5.40 2.59 32.98
C THR A 115 -4.69 3.40 31.90
N GLN A 116 -3.67 2.81 31.27
CA GLN A 116 -2.93 3.43 30.16
C GLN A 116 -3.68 3.22 28.83
N PRO A 117 -4.10 4.29 28.14
CA PRO A 117 -4.74 4.17 26.83
C PRO A 117 -3.73 3.91 25.72
N ILE A 118 -4.16 3.22 24.66
CA ILE A 118 -3.34 2.99 23.44
C ILE A 118 -3.50 4.10 22.41
N ILE A 119 -4.64 4.78 22.40
CA ILE A 119 -4.90 5.94 21.54
C ILE A 119 -5.58 7.00 22.40
N VAL A 120 -5.20 8.26 22.25
CA VAL A 120 -5.82 9.41 22.91
C VAL A 120 -6.35 10.37 21.86
N VAL A 121 -7.61 10.76 21.98
CA VAL A 121 -8.22 11.80 21.16
C VAL A 121 -8.64 12.97 22.05
N ARG A 122 -7.96 14.10 21.89
CA ARG A 122 -8.26 15.33 22.64
C ARG A 122 -9.19 16.22 21.82
N GLY A 123 -10.16 16.79 22.52
CA GLY A 123 -11.12 17.76 22.02
C GLY A 123 -10.46 19.07 21.57
N LYS A 124 -11.28 19.96 21.02
CA LYS A 124 -10.79 21.10 20.24
C LYS A 124 -10.08 22.16 21.07
N VAL A 125 -8.76 22.20 21.00
CA VAL A 125 -7.98 23.40 21.30
C VAL A 125 -7.88 24.22 20.02
N SER A 126 -8.34 25.47 20.04
CA SER A 126 -8.32 26.36 18.87
C SER A 126 -9.06 25.83 17.63
N GLY A 127 -10.04 24.92 17.82
CA GLY A 127 -10.90 24.41 16.74
C GLY A 127 -10.52 23.05 16.16
N SER A 128 -9.41 22.44 16.58
CA SER A 128 -8.90 21.18 16.01
C SER A 128 -8.72 20.08 17.06
N TYR A 129 -9.00 18.85 16.66
CA TYR A 129 -8.76 17.63 17.44
C TYR A 129 -7.30 17.19 17.32
N TRP A 130 -6.83 16.50 18.34
CA TRP A 130 -5.49 15.91 18.39
C TRP A 130 -5.61 14.42 18.65
N ILE A 131 -4.97 13.61 17.82
CA ILE A 131 -4.94 12.15 17.94
C ILE A 131 -3.50 11.72 18.20
N GLU A 132 -3.29 11.04 19.33
CA GLU A 132 -2.00 10.52 19.78
C GLU A 132 -2.07 9.00 19.83
N ALA A 133 -1.01 8.34 19.34
CA ALA A 133 -0.83 6.90 19.45
C ALA A 133 0.67 6.57 19.50
N PRO A 134 1.10 5.44 20.09
CA PRO A 134 2.51 5.08 20.27
C PRO A 134 3.37 5.00 19.00
N TRP A 135 2.71 5.00 17.84
CA TRP A 135 3.33 4.83 16.54
C TRP A 135 3.26 6.05 15.63
N LEU A 136 2.78 7.17 16.17
CA LEU A 136 2.79 8.46 15.52
C LEU A 136 3.98 9.23 16.08
N ASP A 137 4.89 9.68 15.21
CA ASP A 137 5.99 10.55 15.60
C ASP A 137 5.48 11.93 16.06
N GLU A 138 4.40 12.40 15.43
CA GLU A 138 3.68 13.62 15.78
C GLU A 138 2.17 13.35 15.84
N PRO A 139 1.41 14.02 16.72
CA PRO A 139 -0.04 13.88 16.76
C PRO A 139 -0.70 14.25 15.43
N ILE A 140 -1.73 13.50 15.04
CA ILE A 140 -2.57 13.88 13.90
C ILE A 140 -3.53 14.99 14.35
N VAL A 141 -3.61 16.05 13.55
CA VAL A 141 -4.49 17.20 13.81
C VAL A 141 -5.61 17.24 12.77
N GLU A 142 -6.86 17.24 13.23
CA GLU A 142 -8.05 17.23 12.37
C GLU A 142 -9.04 18.32 12.76
N GLU A 143 -9.68 18.95 11.78
CA GLU A 143 -10.58 20.09 12.01
C GLU A 143 -12.04 19.67 12.17
N THR A 144 -12.42 18.55 11.54
CA THR A 144 -13.82 18.07 11.49
C THR A 144 -13.98 16.78 12.29
N ASP A 145 -15.18 16.56 12.82
CA ASP A 145 -15.53 15.33 13.53
C ASP A 145 -15.36 14.10 12.64
N VAL A 146 -15.71 14.23 11.35
CA VAL A 146 -15.64 13.14 10.36
C VAL A 146 -14.21 12.79 10.01
N CYS A 147 -13.34 13.77 9.76
CA CYS A 147 -11.92 13.50 9.55
C CYS A 147 -11.26 12.93 10.81
N THR A 148 -11.62 13.43 12.00
CA THR A 148 -11.11 12.92 13.28
C THR A 148 -11.44 11.44 13.46
N VAL A 149 -12.71 11.05 13.29
CA VAL A 149 -13.10 9.63 13.38
C VAL A 149 -12.47 8.82 12.24
N CYS A 150 -12.30 9.40 11.05
CA CYS A 150 -11.63 8.73 9.95
C CYS A 150 -10.16 8.39 10.26
N SER A 151 -9.40 9.35 10.78
CA SER A 151 -7.99 9.16 11.16
C SER A 151 -7.89 8.21 12.35
N LEU A 152 -8.77 8.35 13.35
CA LEU A 152 -8.90 7.43 14.47
C LEU A 152 -9.17 5.97 14.03
N ILE A 153 -9.97 5.74 12.99
CA ILE A 153 -10.25 4.38 12.50
C ILE A 153 -8.98 3.71 11.99
N ILE A 154 -8.09 4.43 11.31
CA ILE A 154 -6.81 3.87 10.86
C ILE A 154 -5.97 3.40 12.06
N ASP A 155 -5.90 4.23 13.09
CA ASP A 155 -5.19 3.92 14.34
C ASP A 155 -5.87 2.79 15.11
N LEU A 156 -7.20 2.75 15.15
CA LEU A 156 -7.99 1.67 15.77
C LEU A 156 -7.73 0.32 15.09
N VAL A 157 -7.76 0.30 13.76
CA VAL A 157 -7.48 -0.90 12.97
C VAL A 157 -6.04 -1.36 13.20
N ARG A 158 -5.09 -0.42 13.25
CA ARG A 158 -3.71 -0.74 13.61
C ARG A 158 -3.59 -1.36 15.00
N ALA A 159 -4.20 -0.76 16.02
CA ALA A 159 -4.22 -1.30 17.38
C ALA A 159 -4.75 -2.74 17.41
N TRP A 160 -5.80 -3.02 16.62
CA TRP A 160 -6.35 -4.36 16.48
C TRP A 160 -5.37 -5.33 15.82
N PHE A 161 -4.69 -4.94 14.73
CA PHE A 161 -3.69 -5.79 14.10
C PHE A 161 -2.47 -6.07 15.01
N ASP A 162 -2.00 -5.07 15.77
CA ASP A 162 -0.91 -5.23 16.72
C ASP A 162 -1.29 -6.23 17.85
N ALA A 163 -2.58 -6.31 18.20
CA ALA A 163 -3.11 -7.31 19.14
C ALA A 163 -3.34 -8.70 18.53
N HIS A 164 -3.27 -8.86 17.20
CA HIS A 164 -3.54 -10.10 16.47
C HIS A 164 -2.41 -10.44 15.47
N PRO A 165 -1.19 -10.72 15.94
CA PRO A 165 0.01 -10.82 15.09
C PRO A 165 -0.03 -11.92 14.03
N ALA A 166 -0.93 -12.89 14.16
CA ALA A 166 -1.08 -13.97 13.17
C ALA A 166 -2.01 -13.62 12.00
N VAL A 167 -2.70 -12.48 12.06
CA VAL A 167 -3.63 -12.01 11.02
C VAL A 167 -2.89 -11.01 10.12
N LEU A 168 -2.91 -11.22 8.81
CA LEU A 168 -2.30 -10.28 7.87
C LEU A 168 -3.28 -9.17 7.51
N CYS A 169 -2.77 -7.96 7.29
CA CYS A 169 -3.58 -6.82 6.86
C CYS A 169 -3.49 -6.64 5.35
N MET A 170 -4.55 -6.97 4.62
CA MET A 170 -4.62 -6.64 3.20
C MET A 170 -5.28 -5.27 3.01
N HIS A 171 -4.55 -4.30 2.47
CA HIS A 171 -5.16 -3.04 2.05
C HIS A 171 -5.87 -3.22 0.71
N CYS A 172 -7.13 -3.64 0.80
CA CYS A 172 -7.99 -3.96 -0.32
C CYS A 172 -9.45 -3.73 0.02
N GLY A 173 -10.26 -3.65 -1.03
CA GLY A 173 -11.70 -3.76 -0.94
C GLY A 173 -12.13 -5.21 -1.10
N ALA A 174 -13.25 -5.61 -0.52
CA ALA A 174 -13.78 -6.95 -0.66
C ALA A 174 -15.31 -6.96 -0.59
N VAL A 175 -15.91 -7.72 -1.49
CA VAL A 175 -17.36 -7.95 -1.55
C VAL A 175 -17.65 -9.44 -1.68
N GLU A 176 -18.84 -9.84 -1.25
CA GLU A 176 -19.28 -11.23 -1.25
C GLU A 176 -20.08 -11.57 -2.51
N PHE A 177 -19.62 -12.57 -3.26
CA PHE A 177 -20.37 -13.23 -4.31
C PHE A 177 -20.47 -14.73 -4.01
N ALA A 178 -21.69 -15.25 -3.97
CA ALA A 178 -21.96 -16.69 -3.78
C ALA A 178 -21.18 -17.33 -2.59
N GLY A 179 -21.07 -16.60 -1.46
CA GLY A 179 -20.37 -17.08 -0.26
C GLY A 179 -18.84 -16.91 -0.29
N ARG A 180 -18.27 -16.30 -1.33
CA ARG A 180 -16.82 -16.08 -1.49
C ARG A 180 -16.50 -14.61 -1.65
N LEU A 181 -15.30 -14.21 -1.24
CA LEU A 181 -14.84 -12.84 -1.43
C LEU A 181 -14.20 -12.64 -2.80
N VAL A 182 -14.66 -11.63 -3.51
CA VAL A 182 -13.90 -11.01 -4.59
C VAL A 182 -13.13 -9.85 -3.99
N VAL A 183 -11.81 -9.94 -4.05
CA VAL A 183 -10.89 -8.99 -3.45
C VAL A 183 -10.36 -8.04 -4.52
N PHE A 184 -10.36 -6.75 -4.21
CA PHE A 184 -9.84 -5.67 -5.04
C PHE A 184 -8.59 -5.07 -4.39
N PRO A 185 -7.37 -5.57 -4.68
CA PRO A 185 -6.13 -5.00 -4.17
C PRO A 185 -6.04 -3.50 -4.49
N SER A 186 -5.60 -2.70 -3.51
CA SER A 186 -5.56 -1.25 -3.69
C SER A 186 -4.43 -0.82 -4.61
N THR A 187 -4.79 -0.07 -5.65
CA THR A 187 -3.90 0.88 -6.33
C THR A 187 -4.40 2.29 -6.06
N ASN A 188 -3.48 3.24 -5.83
CA ASN A 188 -3.85 4.62 -5.52
C ASN A 188 -4.80 5.18 -6.58
N ARG A 189 -5.94 5.71 -6.13
CA ARG A 189 -6.97 6.39 -6.96
C ARG A 189 -7.68 5.51 -8.02
N SER A 190 -7.74 4.20 -7.82
CA SER A 190 -8.50 3.28 -8.70
C SER A 190 -10.03 3.45 -8.69
N GLY A 191 -10.60 4.18 -7.73
CA GLY A 191 -12.06 4.32 -7.60
C GLY A 191 -12.74 3.15 -6.87
N LYS A 192 -11.96 2.36 -6.12
CA LYS A 192 -12.40 1.18 -5.36
C LYS A 192 -13.62 1.43 -4.47
N SER A 193 -13.59 2.44 -3.61
CA SER A 193 -14.72 2.76 -2.72
C SER A 193 -15.98 3.14 -3.48
N THR A 194 -15.83 3.81 -4.63
CA THR A 194 -16.94 4.13 -5.53
C THR A 194 -17.53 2.87 -6.16
N LEU A 195 -16.69 1.93 -6.63
CA LEU A 195 -17.13 0.65 -7.16
C LEU A 195 -17.82 -0.21 -6.09
N ILE A 196 -17.28 -0.25 -4.87
CA ILE A 196 -17.86 -0.99 -3.73
C ILE A 196 -19.24 -0.42 -3.36
N ALA A 197 -19.37 0.90 -3.28
CA ALA A 197 -20.67 1.54 -3.06
C ALA A 197 -21.66 1.22 -4.19
N ARG A 198 -21.19 1.17 -5.44
CA ARG A 198 -22.04 0.80 -6.57
C ARG A 198 -22.48 -0.67 -6.52
N LEU A 199 -21.60 -1.58 -6.12
CA LEU A 199 -21.92 -2.99 -5.89
C LEU A 199 -22.93 -3.16 -4.74
N ALA A 200 -22.75 -2.42 -3.65
CA ALA A 200 -23.70 -2.40 -2.54
C ALA A 200 -25.09 -1.92 -2.98
N ALA A 201 -25.16 -0.96 -3.91
CA ALA A 201 -26.42 -0.53 -4.52
C ALA A 201 -27.14 -1.64 -5.31
N GLU A 202 -26.44 -2.69 -5.73
CA GLU A 202 -27.01 -3.90 -6.34
C GLU A 202 -27.30 -5.03 -5.34
N GLY A 203 -27.21 -4.77 -4.04
CA GLY A 203 -27.43 -5.78 -3.01
C GLY A 203 -26.22 -6.68 -2.72
N VAL A 204 -25.05 -6.38 -3.29
CA VAL A 204 -23.82 -7.14 -3.03
C VAL A 204 -23.28 -6.77 -1.65
N ALA A 205 -23.07 -7.77 -0.79
CA ALA A 205 -22.58 -7.53 0.57
C ALA A 205 -21.11 -7.10 0.57
N VAL A 206 -20.79 -6.08 1.36
CA VAL A 206 -19.45 -5.51 1.52
C VAL A 206 -18.79 -6.10 2.76
N HIS A 207 -17.57 -6.62 2.60
CA HIS A 207 -16.74 -7.08 3.72
C HIS A 207 -15.72 -6.06 4.15
N ALA A 208 -15.15 -5.33 3.20
CA ALA A 208 -14.18 -4.28 3.46
C ALA A 208 -14.20 -3.25 2.32
N ASP A 209 -14.06 -1.98 2.68
CA ASP A 209 -13.76 -0.93 1.71
C ASP A 209 -12.25 -0.77 1.51
N ASP A 210 -11.47 -0.79 2.59
CA ASP A 210 -10.04 -0.42 2.52
C ASP A 210 -9.07 -1.38 3.20
N LEU A 211 -9.49 -2.04 4.28
CA LEU A 211 -8.64 -2.95 5.07
C LEU A 211 -9.40 -4.24 5.32
N LEU A 212 -8.81 -5.37 4.90
CA LEU A 212 -9.36 -6.71 5.10
C LEU A 212 -8.33 -7.57 5.86
N PRO A 213 -8.61 -7.90 7.13
CA PRO A 213 -7.87 -8.93 7.83
C PRO A 213 -7.91 -10.29 7.13
N LEU A 214 -6.75 -10.90 6.91
CA LEU A 214 -6.58 -12.26 6.41
C LEU A 214 -6.24 -13.20 7.58
N THR A 215 -7.23 -13.99 7.99
CA THR A 215 -7.14 -14.93 9.11
C THR A 215 -6.20 -16.09 8.79
N GLN A 216 -5.67 -16.79 9.81
CA GLN A 216 -4.73 -17.92 9.63
C GLN A 216 -5.24 -19.02 8.69
N ASP A 217 -6.55 -19.14 8.53
CA ASP A 217 -7.23 -20.09 7.63
C ASP A 217 -7.40 -19.56 6.19
N ASP A 218 -6.73 -18.44 5.86
CA ASP A 218 -6.77 -17.76 4.57
C ASP A 218 -8.18 -17.27 4.14
N GLU A 219 -9.01 -16.99 5.14
CA GLU A 219 -10.30 -16.31 4.97
C GLU A 219 -10.16 -14.81 5.22
N GLY A 220 -10.90 -14.01 4.45
CA GLY A 220 -11.04 -12.58 4.72
C GLY A 220 -12.09 -12.34 5.80
N MET A 221 -11.77 -11.51 6.78
CA MET A 221 -12.65 -11.17 7.89
C MET A 221 -13.09 -9.71 7.82
N SER A 222 -14.39 -9.44 7.96
CA SER A 222 -14.86 -8.04 8.05
C SER A 222 -14.57 -7.42 9.41
N LEU A 223 -14.16 -6.15 9.41
CA LEU A 223 -14.09 -5.31 10.61
C LEU A 223 -15.39 -4.54 10.87
N GLY A 224 -16.39 -4.66 9.98
CA GLY A 224 -17.68 -4.00 10.18
C GLY A 224 -17.63 -2.48 10.06
N ILE A 225 -16.66 -1.95 9.32
CA ILE A 225 -16.45 -0.52 9.10
C ILE A 225 -17.21 -0.09 7.84
N SER A 226 -18.03 0.94 7.96
CA SER A 226 -18.80 1.51 6.86
C SER A 226 -17.89 2.06 5.74
N PRO A 227 -18.25 1.86 4.45
CA PRO A 227 -17.48 2.41 3.33
C PRO A 227 -17.43 3.93 3.36
N ARG A 228 -16.28 4.49 2.94
CA ARG A 228 -16.02 5.93 2.94
C ARG A 228 -15.80 6.45 1.53
N LEU A 229 -16.77 7.21 1.02
CA LEU A 229 -16.65 7.91 -0.24
C LEU A 229 -15.92 9.24 -0.09
N ARG A 230 -15.18 9.62 -1.14
CA ARG A 230 -14.64 10.97 -1.31
C ARG A 230 -15.64 11.81 -2.07
N LEU A 231 -15.77 13.07 -1.69
CA LEU A 231 -16.65 14.05 -2.32
C LEU A 231 -15.86 15.06 -3.17
N PRO A 232 -16.48 15.62 -4.23
CA PRO A 232 -17.76 15.20 -4.80
C PRO A 232 -17.68 13.79 -5.43
N LEU A 233 -18.84 13.16 -5.66
CA LEU A 233 -18.89 11.93 -6.45
C LEU A 233 -18.44 12.23 -7.89
N PRO A 234 -17.89 11.24 -8.62
CA PRO A 234 -17.57 11.41 -10.04
C PRO A 234 -18.80 11.87 -10.84
N GLU A 235 -18.61 12.75 -11.83
CA GLU A 235 -19.72 13.23 -12.68
C GLU A 235 -20.45 12.08 -13.39
N ASN A 236 -19.71 11.02 -13.73
CA ASN A 236 -20.23 9.80 -14.32
C ASN A 236 -20.55 8.70 -13.30
N ALA A 237 -20.88 9.06 -12.05
CA ALA A 237 -21.27 8.11 -11.00
C ALA A 237 -22.52 7.29 -11.35
N GLY A 238 -23.35 7.79 -12.27
CA GLY A 238 -24.62 7.17 -12.64
C GLY A 238 -25.74 7.47 -11.63
N VAL A 239 -26.98 7.32 -12.09
CA VAL A 239 -28.18 7.62 -11.29
C VAL A 239 -28.32 6.64 -10.12
N THR A 240 -27.97 5.37 -10.33
CA THR A 240 -28.12 4.33 -9.30
C THR A 240 -27.22 4.57 -8.10
N LEU A 241 -25.93 4.83 -8.31
CA LEU A 241 -25.01 5.18 -7.22
C LEU A 241 -25.44 6.47 -6.53
N THR A 242 -25.80 7.50 -7.31
CA THR A 242 -26.23 8.79 -6.74
C THR A 242 -27.44 8.62 -5.82
N ARG A 243 -28.46 7.89 -6.27
CA ARG A 243 -29.64 7.57 -5.46
C ARG A 243 -29.26 6.79 -4.21
N PHE A 244 -28.47 5.72 -4.37
CA PHE A 244 -28.05 4.88 -3.26
C PHE A 244 -27.29 5.66 -2.18
N VAL A 245 -26.39 6.55 -2.58
CA VAL A 245 -25.67 7.44 -1.65
C VAL A 245 -26.61 8.42 -0.94
N MET A 246 -27.68 8.87 -1.60
CA MET A 246 -28.69 9.74 -0.98
C MET A 246 -29.62 8.99 -0.02
N GLU A 247 -29.89 7.71 -0.26
CA GLU A 247 -30.73 6.87 0.60
C GLU A 247 -29.96 6.32 1.82
N ASN A 248 -28.65 6.10 1.69
CA ASN A 248 -27.80 5.51 2.73
C ASN A 248 -26.81 6.52 3.33
N GLN A 249 -27.29 7.74 3.60
CA GLN A 249 -26.44 8.82 4.09
C GLN A 249 -26.00 8.59 5.54
N GLY A 250 -24.69 8.37 5.71
CA GLY A 250 -24.04 8.40 7.01
C GLY A 250 -23.38 9.75 7.29
N ALA A 251 -22.38 9.71 8.16
CA ALA A 251 -21.58 10.87 8.51
C ALA A 251 -20.86 11.49 7.30
N ALA A 252 -20.87 12.82 7.21
CA ALA A 252 -20.21 13.51 6.11
C ALA A 252 -19.64 14.87 6.52
N ASP A 253 -18.58 15.27 5.82
CA ASP A 253 -18.08 16.63 5.78
C ASP A 253 -17.87 17.06 4.31
N GLN A 254 -17.08 18.11 4.07
CA GLN A 254 -16.83 18.60 2.71
C GLN A 254 -16.06 17.59 1.84
N ARG A 255 -15.27 16.70 2.44
CA ARG A 255 -14.32 15.82 1.74
C ARG A 255 -14.77 14.37 1.73
N TYR A 256 -15.43 13.90 2.78
CA TYR A 256 -15.77 12.50 2.98
C TYR A 256 -17.24 12.31 3.31
N LYS A 257 -17.79 11.17 2.86
CA LYS A 257 -19.11 10.68 3.26
C LYS A 257 -19.04 9.18 3.53
N TYR A 258 -19.39 8.79 4.74
CA TYR A 258 -19.62 7.39 5.09
C TYR A 258 -21.02 6.96 4.63
N LEU A 259 -21.14 5.72 4.19
CA LEU A 259 -22.43 5.10 3.88
C LEU A 259 -22.95 4.34 5.09
N GLU A 260 -24.16 4.65 5.53
CA GLU A 260 -24.81 3.92 6.61
C GLU A 260 -25.44 2.64 6.05
N LEU A 261 -24.65 1.56 6.03
CA LEU A 261 -25.06 0.27 5.47
C LEU A 261 -25.47 -0.70 6.60
N ALA A 262 -26.73 -1.09 6.62
CA ALA A 262 -27.23 -2.12 7.54
C ALA A 262 -26.92 -3.53 7.02
N ALA A 263 -27.02 -4.53 7.90
CA ALA A 263 -27.04 -5.92 7.47
C ALA A 263 -28.24 -6.17 6.53
N PRO A 264 -28.09 -6.98 5.46
CA PRO A 264 -26.91 -7.78 5.11
C PRO A 264 -25.89 -7.07 4.20
N LEU A 265 -26.08 -5.80 3.85
CA LEU A 265 -25.22 -5.08 2.90
C LEU A 265 -23.80 -4.81 3.43
N LEU A 266 -23.65 -4.65 4.75
CA LEU A 266 -22.35 -4.63 5.41
C LEU A 266 -22.20 -5.89 6.26
N ALA A 267 -21.14 -6.66 5.98
CA ALA A 267 -20.77 -7.80 6.80
C ALA A 267 -20.45 -7.34 8.23
N PRO A 268 -20.96 -8.02 9.26
CA PRO A 268 -20.67 -7.64 10.63
C PRO A 268 -19.21 -7.98 11.00
N PHE A 269 -18.68 -7.29 12.01
CA PHE A 269 -17.37 -7.58 12.60
C PHE A 269 -17.20 -9.07 12.90
N GLY A 270 -16.10 -9.64 12.42
CA GLY A 270 -15.77 -11.04 12.62
C GLY A 270 -16.41 -12.00 11.61
N LYS A 271 -17.31 -11.55 10.71
CA LYS A 271 -17.79 -12.41 9.61
C LYS A 271 -16.63 -12.76 8.69
N ARG A 272 -16.48 -14.05 8.40
CA ARG A 272 -15.41 -14.61 7.57
C ARG A 272 -15.99 -15.30 6.35
N ASN A 273 -15.29 -15.13 5.23
CA ASN A 273 -15.58 -15.85 4.00
C ASN A 273 -14.26 -16.20 3.29
N PRO A 274 -14.20 -17.35 2.60
CA PRO A 274 -13.03 -17.70 1.81
C PRO A 274 -12.82 -16.72 0.65
N ILE A 275 -11.56 -16.41 0.35
CA ILE A 275 -11.22 -15.60 -0.83
C ILE A 275 -11.39 -16.46 -2.08
N GLY A 276 -12.24 -15.98 -2.99
CA GLY A 276 -12.57 -16.67 -4.24
C GLY A 276 -11.80 -16.17 -5.45
N ALA A 277 -11.51 -14.87 -5.53
CA ALA A 277 -10.80 -14.27 -6.66
C ALA A 277 -10.13 -12.94 -6.30
N PHE A 278 -9.14 -12.56 -7.09
CA PHE A 278 -8.54 -11.22 -7.09
C PHE A 278 -8.90 -10.48 -8.38
N VAL A 279 -9.29 -9.22 -8.25
CA VAL A 279 -9.63 -8.34 -9.38
C VAL A 279 -8.87 -7.04 -9.26
N LEU A 280 -7.95 -6.80 -10.19
CA LEU A 280 -7.17 -5.58 -10.30
C LEU A 280 -7.96 -4.55 -11.10
N LEU A 281 -8.19 -3.38 -10.52
CA LEU A 281 -8.98 -2.33 -11.13
C LEU A 281 -8.11 -1.47 -12.04
N GLU A 282 -8.54 -1.30 -13.29
CA GLU A 282 -7.85 -0.48 -14.29
C GLU A 282 -8.85 0.46 -14.98
N ARG A 283 -8.94 1.69 -14.48
CA ARG A 283 -9.81 2.70 -15.10
C ARG A 283 -9.15 3.25 -16.37
N GLN A 284 -9.86 3.15 -17.49
CA GLN A 284 -9.47 3.75 -18.76
C GLN A 284 -10.56 4.71 -19.26
N MET A 285 -10.21 5.62 -20.16
CA MET A 285 -11.18 6.58 -20.71
C MET A 285 -11.86 5.99 -21.94
N ARG A 286 -13.20 6.05 -21.99
CA ARG A 286 -14.04 5.69 -23.16
C ARG A 286 -13.84 4.26 -23.67
N THR A 287 -13.60 3.33 -22.75
CA THR A 287 -13.47 1.89 -23.04
C THR A 287 -14.66 1.14 -22.41
N ALA A 288 -15.23 0.20 -23.16
CA ALA A 288 -16.24 -0.73 -22.64
C ALA A 288 -15.65 -1.58 -21.51
N ALA A 289 -16.45 -1.91 -20.50
CA ALA A 289 -15.94 -2.74 -19.42
C ALA A 289 -15.56 -4.15 -19.94
N GLU A 290 -14.46 -4.68 -19.43
CA GLU A 290 -14.00 -6.04 -19.75
C GLU A 290 -13.27 -6.65 -18.55
N LEU A 291 -13.52 -7.94 -18.30
CA LEU A 291 -12.83 -8.72 -17.28
C LEU A 291 -11.89 -9.73 -17.96
N LEU A 292 -10.59 -9.46 -17.87
CA LEU A 292 -9.55 -10.25 -18.51
C LEU A 292 -8.76 -11.06 -17.46
N PRO A 293 -8.27 -12.27 -17.78
CA PRO A 293 -7.29 -12.93 -16.95
C PRO A 293 -6.05 -12.06 -16.72
N ALA A 294 -5.50 -12.10 -15.52
CA ALA A 294 -4.28 -11.38 -15.16
C ALA A 294 -3.21 -12.34 -14.64
N PRO A 295 -1.92 -12.08 -14.92
CA PRO A 295 -0.84 -12.80 -14.27
C PRO A 295 -0.96 -12.67 -12.75
N ARG A 296 -0.84 -13.79 -12.04
CA ARG A 296 -0.85 -13.85 -10.58
C ARG A 296 0.37 -13.14 -10.00
N GLY A 297 1.51 -13.16 -10.68
CA GLY A 297 2.69 -12.36 -10.31
C GLY A 297 2.37 -10.87 -10.15
N PHE A 298 1.55 -10.32 -11.06
CA PHE A 298 1.09 -8.93 -11.00
C PHE A 298 0.13 -8.70 -9.83
N GLY A 299 -0.80 -9.62 -9.57
CA GLY A 299 -1.66 -9.57 -8.38
C GLY A 299 -0.87 -9.66 -7.07
N LEU A 300 0.14 -10.52 -7.01
CA LEU A 300 1.01 -10.69 -5.83
C LEU A 300 1.78 -9.42 -5.53
N GLN A 301 2.28 -8.74 -6.57
CA GLN A 301 2.95 -7.45 -6.43
C GLN A 301 2.04 -6.42 -5.73
N HIS A 302 0.78 -6.34 -6.12
CA HIS A 302 -0.18 -5.42 -5.52
C HIS A 302 -0.54 -5.78 -4.09
N ILE A 303 -0.69 -7.07 -3.79
CA ILE A 303 -1.00 -7.51 -2.43
C ILE A 303 0.21 -7.28 -1.52
N VAL A 304 1.41 -7.72 -1.91
CA VAL A 304 2.64 -7.54 -1.12
C VAL A 304 2.93 -6.07 -0.84
N ARG A 305 2.80 -5.18 -1.84
CA ARG A 305 3.02 -3.73 -1.67
C ARG A 305 2.11 -3.07 -0.63
N GLN A 306 0.96 -3.69 -0.39
CA GLN A 306 -0.16 -3.13 0.36
C GLN A 306 -0.41 -3.90 1.67
N ASN A 307 0.42 -4.91 1.99
CA ASN A 307 0.38 -5.57 3.28
C ASN A 307 1.29 -4.82 4.26
N PHE A 308 0.67 -4.15 5.23
CA PHE A 308 1.39 -3.58 6.36
C PHE A 308 1.82 -4.72 7.27
N VAL A 309 3.07 -5.16 7.11
CA VAL A 309 3.69 -6.12 8.03
C VAL A 309 3.82 -5.43 9.38
N ARG A 310 3.29 -6.02 10.45
CA ARG A 310 3.62 -5.51 11.78
C ARG A 310 4.18 -6.47 12.79
N GLN A 311 4.08 -7.80 12.63
CA GLN A 311 4.95 -8.76 13.33
C GLN A 311 5.06 -10.07 12.54
N GLY A 312 6.29 -10.58 12.34
CA GLY A 312 6.56 -11.85 11.68
C GLY A 312 7.54 -11.71 10.50
N SER A 313 8.16 -12.82 10.10
CA SER A 313 9.14 -12.82 9.00
C SER A 313 8.50 -12.47 7.66
N ALA A 314 9.05 -11.51 6.94
CA ALA A 314 8.75 -11.17 5.56
C ALA A 314 8.74 -12.39 4.64
N VAL A 315 9.60 -13.38 4.92
CA VAL A 315 9.63 -14.68 4.24
C VAL A 315 8.34 -15.44 4.46
N ALA A 316 7.90 -15.58 5.71
CA ALA A 316 6.66 -16.30 6.04
C ALA A 316 5.41 -15.59 5.48
N MET A 317 5.37 -14.25 5.58
CA MET A 317 4.29 -13.47 4.99
C MET A 317 4.25 -13.62 3.47
N PHE A 318 5.39 -13.43 2.79
CA PHE A 318 5.47 -13.57 1.34
C PHE A 318 5.04 -14.97 0.89
N ALA A 319 5.55 -16.02 1.54
CA ALA A 319 5.20 -17.41 1.24
C ALA A 319 3.68 -17.64 1.39
N ARG A 320 3.06 -17.09 2.43
CA ARG A 320 1.61 -17.21 2.64
C ARG A 320 0.80 -16.46 1.58
N LEU A 321 1.15 -15.22 1.25
CA LEU A 321 0.48 -14.45 0.20
C LEU A 321 0.66 -15.06 -1.19
N ARG A 322 1.83 -15.64 -1.46
CA ARG A 322 2.12 -16.41 -2.68
C ARG A 322 1.23 -17.65 -2.76
N ALA A 323 1.21 -18.47 -1.71
CA ALA A 323 0.36 -19.67 -1.65
C ALA A 323 -1.12 -19.31 -1.81
N LEU A 324 -1.54 -18.18 -1.23
CA LEU A 324 -2.90 -17.66 -1.35
C LEU A 324 -3.26 -17.37 -2.82
N ILE A 325 -2.43 -16.62 -3.55
CA ILE A 325 -2.76 -16.20 -4.91
C ILE A 325 -2.54 -17.29 -5.97
N GLU A 326 -1.59 -18.21 -5.77
CA GLU A 326 -1.27 -19.27 -6.75
C GLU A 326 -2.46 -20.16 -7.08
N VAL A 327 -3.29 -20.47 -6.08
CA VAL A 327 -4.46 -21.36 -6.24
C VAL A 327 -5.76 -20.62 -6.55
N ARG A 328 -5.70 -19.29 -6.68
CA ARG A 328 -6.89 -18.45 -6.92
C ARG A 328 -6.80 -17.78 -8.30
N PRO A 329 -7.95 -17.55 -8.96
CA PRO A 329 -7.98 -16.79 -10.19
C PRO A 329 -7.66 -15.31 -9.92
N CYS A 330 -6.95 -14.70 -10.86
CA CYS A 330 -6.63 -13.27 -10.85
C CYS A 330 -7.11 -12.66 -12.16
N TYR A 331 -7.81 -11.54 -12.07
CA TYR A 331 -8.35 -10.82 -13.21
C TYR A 331 -7.94 -9.35 -13.19
N ARG A 332 -8.04 -8.72 -14.35
CA ARG A 332 -8.01 -7.27 -14.55
C ARG A 332 -9.39 -6.84 -15.03
N LEU A 333 -9.98 -5.89 -14.33
CA LEU A 333 -11.21 -5.23 -14.75
C LEU A 333 -10.83 -3.88 -15.38
N ILE A 334 -10.92 -3.82 -16.70
CA ILE A 334 -10.77 -2.58 -17.46
C ILE A 334 -12.16 -1.97 -17.57
N TYR A 335 -12.32 -0.70 -17.20
CA TYR A 335 -13.62 -0.05 -17.28
C TYR A 335 -13.53 1.47 -17.32
N SER A 336 -14.55 2.10 -17.89
CA SER A 336 -14.77 3.55 -17.83
C SER A 336 -16.10 3.90 -17.14
N ASP A 337 -17.11 3.05 -17.35
CA ASP A 337 -18.45 3.13 -16.77
C ASP A 337 -18.61 2.19 -15.56
N LEU A 338 -19.29 2.66 -14.51
CA LEU A 338 -19.47 1.90 -13.27
C LEU A 338 -20.58 0.85 -13.37
N ASP A 339 -21.63 1.11 -14.14
CA ASP A 339 -22.74 0.18 -14.31
C ASP A 339 -22.27 -1.05 -15.12
N GLU A 340 -21.56 -0.82 -16.23
CA GLU A 340 -20.96 -1.91 -17.02
C GLU A 340 -19.99 -2.76 -16.19
N ALA A 341 -19.15 -2.11 -15.38
CA ALA A 341 -18.20 -2.79 -14.49
C ALA A 341 -18.91 -3.71 -13.49
N VAL A 342 -20.00 -3.22 -12.88
CA VAL A 342 -20.79 -4.01 -11.93
C VAL A 342 -21.54 -5.15 -12.59
N ASP A 343 -22.11 -4.94 -13.77
CA ASP A 343 -22.80 -6.01 -14.52
C ASP A 343 -21.85 -7.16 -14.89
N ILE A 344 -20.63 -6.84 -15.33
CA ILE A 344 -19.62 -7.85 -15.62
C ILE A 344 -19.21 -8.62 -14.37
N LEU A 345 -18.97 -7.93 -13.23
CA LEU A 345 -18.63 -8.59 -11.98
C LEU A 345 -19.76 -9.51 -11.49
N LYS A 346 -21.01 -9.03 -11.50
CA LYS A 346 -22.18 -9.83 -11.11
C LYS A 346 -22.32 -11.06 -12.00
N THR A 347 -22.22 -10.88 -13.32
CA THR A 347 -22.35 -12.01 -14.26
C THR A 347 -21.22 -13.02 -14.10
N SER A 348 -19.98 -12.55 -13.91
CA SER A 348 -18.79 -13.41 -13.82
C SER A 348 -18.70 -14.19 -12.51
N PHE A 349 -19.20 -13.60 -11.42
CA PHE A 349 -19.08 -14.18 -10.07
C PHE A 349 -20.41 -14.71 -9.49
N ALA A 350 -21.49 -14.73 -10.26
CA ALA A 350 -22.80 -15.26 -9.83
C ALA A 350 -22.86 -16.78 -9.60
N ALA A 351 -21.89 -17.54 -10.11
CA ALA A 351 -21.92 -19.00 -10.02
C ALA A 351 -21.75 -19.50 -8.56
N PRO A 352 -22.51 -20.52 -8.13
CA PRO A 352 -22.41 -21.06 -6.77
C PRO A 352 -21.02 -21.65 -6.48
N ALA A 353 -20.62 -21.61 -5.21
CA ALA A 353 -19.29 -22.01 -4.72
C ALA A 353 -18.81 -23.43 -5.13
N SER A 354 -19.67 -24.31 -5.65
CA SER A 354 -19.28 -25.64 -6.12
C SER A 354 -18.53 -25.66 -7.46
N VAL A 355 -18.56 -24.55 -8.21
CA VAL A 355 -17.80 -24.42 -9.46
C VAL A 355 -16.57 -23.54 -9.16
N ALA A 356 -15.36 -24.05 -9.44
CA ALA A 356 -14.19 -23.19 -9.47
C ALA A 356 -14.46 -22.08 -10.47
N PHE A 357 -14.21 -20.81 -10.13
CA PHE A 357 -14.30 -19.73 -11.11
C PHE A 357 -13.39 -20.10 -12.28
N ALA A 358 -14.02 -20.54 -13.37
CA ALA A 358 -13.31 -21.25 -14.40
C ALA A 358 -12.31 -20.27 -15.04
N PRO A 359 -11.05 -20.68 -15.27
CA PRO A 359 -10.20 -19.94 -16.17
C PRO A 359 -10.89 -20.00 -17.54
N SER A 360 -11.41 -18.87 -18.02
CA SER A 360 -11.71 -18.77 -19.44
C SER A 360 -10.37 -18.76 -20.17
N VAL A 361 -9.99 -19.94 -20.65
CA VAL A 361 -8.73 -20.17 -21.33
C VAL A 361 -8.89 -19.69 -22.77
N ALA A 362 -8.28 -18.56 -23.10
CA ALA A 362 -7.66 -18.38 -24.41
C ALA A 362 -6.18 -18.11 -24.14
N ALA A 363 -5.38 -19.19 -24.17
CA ALA A 363 -3.94 -19.10 -24.11
C ALA A 363 -3.46 -18.29 -25.33
N ALA A 364 -3.17 -17.00 -25.12
CA ALA A 364 -2.31 -16.26 -26.04
C ALA A 364 -0.89 -16.80 -25.83
N SER A 365 -0.56 -17.80 -26.63
CA SER A 365 0.76 -18.40 -26.69
C SER A 365 1.76 -17.34 -27.15
N VAL A 366 2.48 -16.72 -26.22
CA VAL A 366 3.69 -15.97 -26.56
C VAL A 366 4.82 -17.00 -26.64
N VAL A 367 4.91 -17.64 -27.80
CA VAL A 367 6.11 -18.38 -28.20
C VAL A 367 7.19 -17.35 -28.48
N SER A 368 7.99 -17.02 -27.47
CA SER A 368 9.31 -16.47 -27.70
C SER A 368 10.21 -17.66 -28.06
N LYS A 369 10.49 -17.83 -29.36
CA LYS A 369 11.51 -18.78 -29.82
C LYS A 369 12.83 -18.49 -29.08
N PRO A 370 13.60 -19.52 -28.70
CA PRO A 370 14.98 -19.33 -28.30
C PRO A 370 15.74 -18.86 -29.54
N THR A 371 16.12 -17.60 -29.58
CA THR A 371 17.11 -17.14 -30.56
C THR A 371 18.47 -17.56 -30.04
N ASP A 372 19.09 -18.52 -30.71
CA ASP A 372 20.49 -18.88 -30.53
C ASP A 372 21.36 -17.62 -30.56
N VAL A 373 21.96 -17.27 -29.43
CA VAL A 373 23.05 -16.30 -29.40
C VAL A 373 24.30 -17.08 -29.77
N GLY A 374 24.59 -17.07 -31.07
CA GLY A 374 25.84 -17.59 -31.63
C GLY A 374 27.04 -17.01 -30.91
N GLY A 375 28.01 -17.87 -30.62
CA GLY A 375 29.28 -17.51 -30.00
C GLY A 375 30.00 -16.43 -30.81
N ALA A 376 30.19 -15.27 -30.20
CA ALA A 376 31.10 -14.26 -30.67
C ALA A 376 32.32 -14.24 -29.74
N THR A 377 33.45 -14.71 -30.25
CA THR A 377 34.78 -14.55 -29.66
C THR A 377 35.06 -13.08 -29.42
N GLY A 378 35.08 -12.67 -28.15
CA GLY A 378 35.31 -11.28 -27.74
C GLY A 378 36.79 -10.90 -27.79
N THR A 379 37.13 -9.96 -28.67
CA THR A 379 38.32 -9.11 -28.55
C THR A 379 38.14 -8.17 -27.36
N ALA A 380 39.05 -8.27 -26.39
CA ALA A 380 39.04 -7.46 -25.17
C ALA A 380 39.30 -5.98 -25.46
N LEU A 381 38.26 -5.16 -25.36
CA LEU A 381 38.37 -3.70 -25.27
C LEU A 381 38.09 -3.27 -23.83
N ARG A 382 39.14 -2.81 -23.14
CA ARG A 382 39.11 -2.31 -21.76
C ARG A 382 38.43 -0.93 -21.69
N PRO A 383 37.30 -0.77 -20.99
CA PRO A 383 36.85 0.54 -20.52
C PRO A 383 37.56 0.90 -19.20
N ALA A 384 37.70 2.19 -18.93
CA ALA A 384 38.34 2.72 -17.74
C ALA A 384 37.70 2.16 -16.45
N MET A 385 38.56 1.71 -15.53
CA MET A 385 38.21 0.96 -14.31
C MET A 385 37.37 1.80 -13.33
N ASP A 386 36.08 1.52 -13.25
CA ASP A 386 35.41 1.57 -11.96
C ASP A 386 35.88 0.34 -11.18
N ARG A 387 36.58 0.54 -10.06
CA ARG A 387 37.32 -0.54 -9.36
C ARG A 387 36.43 -1.43 -8.51
N THR A 388 35.14 -1.11 -8.42
CA THR A 388 34.18 -1.82 -7.57
C THR A 388 33.28 -2.68 -8.45
N SER A 389 33.42 -3.99 -8.33
CA SER A 389 32.44 -4.94 -8.86
C SER A 389 31.48 -5.34 -7.75
N TYR A 390 30.29 -5.74 -8.13
CA TYR A 390 29.25 -6.16 -7.20
C TYR A 390 28.78 -7.57 -7.55
N CYS A 391 28.43 -8.35 -6.53
CA CYS A 391 27.70 -9.61 -6.67
C CYS A 391 26.39 -9.51 -5.92
N ARG A 392 25.42 -10.36 -6.27
CA ARG A 392 24.21 -10.53 -5.46
C ARG A 392 24.56 -10.97 -4.05
N ASN A 393 23.81 -10.46 -3.08
CA ASN A 393 23.84 -10.99 -1.74
C ASN A 393 23.28 -12.43 -1.77
N PRO A 394 24.05 -13.46 -1.36
CA PRO A 394 23.59 -14.85 -1.37
C PRO A 394 22.43 -15.10 -0.40
N ASP A 395 22.24 -14.23 0.60
CA ASP A 395 21.16 -14.34 1.58
C ASP A 395 19.81 -13.80 1.04
N ALA A 396 19.81 -13.16 -0.14
CA ALA A 396 18.58 -12.72 -0.80
C ALA A 396 17.88 -13.90 -1.47
N LEU A 397 16.73 -14.32 -0.92
CA LEU A 397 15.87 -15.31 -1.56
C LEU A 397 15.23 -14.71 -2.80
N VAL A 398 15.29 -15.44 -3.91
CA VAL A 398 14.70 -15.02 -5.20
C VAL A 398 13.47 -15.87 -5.48
N GLU A 399 12.33 -15.21 -5.59
CA GLU A 399 11.05 -15.85 -5.87
C GLU A 399 10.53 -15.34 -7.20
N ILE A 400 10.15 -16.27 -8.09
CA ILE A 400 9.62 -15.94 -9.42
C ILE A 400 8.19 -16.48 -9.55
N LEU A 401 7.29 -15.63 -10.05
CA LEU A 401 5.91 -15.99 -10.38
C LEU A 401 5.48 -15.25 -11.65
N ASP A 402 5.04 -15.98 -12.68
CA ASP A 402 4.66 -15.43 -13.99
C ASP A 402 5.71 -14.50 -14.65
N GLY A 403 6.99 -14.77 -14.41
CA GLY A 403 8.10 -13.94 -14.91
C GLY A 403 8.42 -12.71 -14.05
N GLU A 404 7.58 -12.38 -13.07
CA GLU A 404 7.84 -11.35 -12.07
C GLU A 404 8.83 -11.84 -11.03
N SER A 405 9.79 -11.01 -10.65
CA SER A 405 10.87 -11.37 -9.72
C SER A 405 10.74 -10.61 -8.40
N PHE A 406 10.75 -11.35 -7.29
CA PHE A 406 10.70 -10.82 -5.94
C PHE A 406 11.99 -11.21 -5.19
N LEU A 407 12.58 -10.28 -4.47
CA LEU A 407 13.68 -10.53 -3.55
C LEU A 407 13.18 -10.43 -2.12
N VAL A 408 13.45 -11.45 -1.32
CA VAL A 408 13.11 -11.46 0.10
C VAL A 408 14.39 -11.54 0.91
N LEU A 409 14.65 -10.51 1.72
CA LEU A 409 15.76 -10.46 2.67
C LEU A 409 15.20 -10.73 4.07
N GLY A 410 15.53 -11.91 4.62
CA GLY A 410 15.02 -12.33 5.93
C GLY A 410 15.61 -11.55 7.11
N ASP A 411 16.84 -11.04 6.98
CA ASP A 411 17.54 -10.27 8.02
C ASP A 411 17.04 -8.82 8.13
N GLN A 412 16.67 -8.22 7.01
CA GLN A 412 16.13 -6.86 6.91
C GLN A 412 14.62 -6.80 6.97
N ASP A 413 13.98 -7.97 7.03
CA ASP A 413 12.53 -8.11 7.01
C ASP A 413 11.95 -7.28 5.86
N ALA A 414 12.37 -7.55 4.62
CA ALA A 414 12.02 -6.70 3.49
C ALA A 414 11.74 -7.51 2.22
N ILE A 415 10.74 -7.08 1.45
CA ILE A 415 10.38 -7.64 0.15
C ILE A 415 10.56 -6.57 -0.92
N PHE A 416 11.26 -6.92 -1.98
CA PHE A 416 11.51 -6.05 -3.12
C PHE A 416 10.94 -6.69 -4.38
N TYR A 417 10.28 -5.87 -5.20
CA TYR A 417 9.89 -6.26 -6.55
C TYR A 417 10.92 -5.74 -7.55
N LEU A 418 11.40 -6.62 -8.43
CA LEU A 418 12.26 -6.25 -9.54
C LEU A 418 11.44 -6.18 -10.82
N ASN A 419 11.45 -5.00 -11.46
CA ASN A 419 10.96 -4.89 -12.83
C ASN A 419 11.85 -5.71 -13.79
N PRO A 420 11.44 -5.92 -15.06
CA PRO A 420 12.19 -6.78 -15.98
C PRO A 420 13.67 -6.42 -16.17
N ILE A 421 14.01 -5.12 -16.19
CA ILE A 421 15.39 -4.64 -16.35
C ILE A 421 16.20 -4.90 -15.08
N ALA A 422 15.66 -4.56 -13.90
CA ALA A 422 16.29 -4.84 -12.62
C ALA A 422 16.45 -6.35 -12.40
N GLY A 423 15.49 -7.18 -12.84
CA GLY A 423 15.57 -8.63 -12.84
C GLY A 423 16.66 -9.17 -13.76
N ALA A 424 16.87 -8.56 -14.93
CA ALA A 424 17.96 -8.92 -15.83
C ALA A 424 19.33 -8.56 -15.25
N ILE A 425 19.47 -7.36 -14.69
CA ILE A 425 20.70 -6.90 -14.01
C ILE A 425 20.98 -7.77 -12.79
N TRP A 426 19.96 -8.08 -11.99
CA TRP A 426 20.04 -9.05 -10.90
C TRP A 426 20.59 -10.37 -11.44
N ARG A 427 20.03 -10.93 -12.52
CA ARG A 427 20.56 -12.15 -13.14
C ARG A 427 22.03 -12.07 -13.55
N MET A 428 22.50 -10.92 -14.05
CA MET A 428 23.91 -10.73 -14.42
C MET A 428 24.84 -10.66 -13.20
N LEU A 429 24.37 -10.12 -12.08
CA LEU A 429 25.11 -10.03 -10.81
C LEU A 429 25.34 -11.40 -10.12
N ALA A 430 24.99 -12.53 -10.76
CA ALA A 430 25.48 -13.85 -10.31
C ALA A 430 27.00 -13.91 -10.37
N GLU A 431 27.59 -13.20 -11.32
CA GLU A 431 29.03 -12.99 -11.44
C GLU A 431 29.37 -11.53 -11.10
N PRO A 432 30.61 -11.24 -10.66
CA PRO A 432 31.04 -9.88 -10.37
C PRO A 432 30.80 -8.94 -11.56
N LEU A 433 29.97 -7.93 -11.36
CA LEU A 433 29.58 -6.97 -12.40
C LEU A 433 29.77 -5.54 -11.88
N SER A 434 30.47 -4.70 -12.66
CA SER A 434 30.58 -3.26 -12.39
C SER A 434 29.41 -2.48 -13.00
N GLU A 435 29.14 -1.28 -12.46
CA GLU A 435 28.14 -0.34 -13.02
C GLU A 435 28.40 -0.07 -14.51
N ALA A 436 29.67 0.10 -14.88
CA ALA A 436 30.08 0.36 -16.27
C ALA A 436 29.80 -0.83 -17.18
N GLN A 437 30.08 -2.06 -16.74
CA GLN A 437 29.77 -3.28 -17.49
C GLN A 437 28.27 -3.48 -17.63
N ALA A 438 27.50 -3.31 -16.55
CA ALA A 438 26.05 -3.39 -16.58
C ALA A 438 25.46 -2.39 -17.59
N ALA A 439 25.92 -1.14 -17.60
CA ALA A 439 25.46 -0.12 -18.53
C ALA A 439 25.80 -0.45 -20.00
N MET A 440 26.96 -1.04 -20.26
CA MET A 440 27.30 -1.52 -21.60
C MET A 440 26.38 -2.66 -22.04
N LEU A 441 26.16 -3.67 -21.18
CA LEU A 441 25.33 -4.83 -21.50
C LEU A 441 23.87 -4.44 -21.76
N VAL A 442 23.30 -3.56 -20.92
CA VAL A 442 21.93 -3.07 -21.10
C VAL A 442 21.81 -2.22 -22.36
N SER A 443 22.78 -1.32 -22.64
CA SER A 443 22.78 -0.53 -23.87
C SER A 443 22.95 -1.37 -25.13
N ALA A 444 23.62 -2.52 -25.04
CA ALA A 444 23.75 -3.46 -26.14
C ALA A 444 22.46 -4.26 -26.38
N ALA A 445 21.75 -4.64 -25.31
CA ALA A 445 20.48 -5.35 -25.39
C ALA A 445 19.31 -4.46 -25.85
N PHE A 446 19.39 -3.14 -25.59
CA PHE A 446 18.37 -2.16 -25.96
C PHE A 446 18.99 -0.95 -26.70
N PRO A 447 19.35 -1.11 -27.99
CA PRO A 447 20.07 -0.08 -28.76
C PRO A 447 19.33 1.24 -28.91
N ASP A 448 17.99 1.22 -28.81
CA ASP A 448 17.11 2.37 -29.01
C ASP A 448 16.99 3.28 -27.78
N LEU A 449 17.54 2.86 -26.63
CA LEU A 449 17.51 3.65 -25.40
C LEU A 449 18.64 4.69 -25.36
N ASP A 450 18.37 5.85 -24.76
CA ASP A 450 19.40 6.86 -24.52
C ASP A 450 20.49 6.31 -23.59
N ARG A 451 21.72 6.23 -24.11
CA ARG A 451 22.88 5.71 -23.39
C ARG A 451 23.23 6.53 -22.15
N GLN A 452 22.95 7.83 -22.14
CA GLN A 452 23.20 8.66 -20.94
C GLN A 452 22.17 8.37 -19.85
N GLY A 453 20.89 8.26 -20.20
CA GLY A 453 19.82 7.76 -19.33
C GLY A 453 20.18 6.41 -18.72
N VAL A 454 20.41 5.37 -19.54
CA VAL A 454 20.75 4.01 -19.08
C VAL A 454 21.89 4.00 -18.05
N ARG A 455 22.95 4.78 -18.27
CA ARG A 455 24.06 4.92 -17.31
C ARG A 455 23.64 5.56 -15.98
N ARG A 456 22.82 6.62 -16.04
CA ARG A 456 22.30 7.30 -14.85
C ARG A 456 21.45 6.35 -14.02
N ASP A 457 20.57 5.60 -14.66
CA ASP A 457 19.61 4.77 -13.95
C ASP A 457 20.26 3.51 -13.38
N ILE A 458 21.23 2.93 -14.08
CA ILE A 458 22.03 1.83 -13.53
C ILE A 458 22.82 2.27 -12.30
N ARG A 459 23.37 3.48 -12.30
CA ARG A 459 24.02 4.04 -11.11
C ARG A 459 23.05 4.20 -9.95
N ILE A 460 21.84 4.70 -10.21
CA ILE A 460 20.79 4.83 -9.18
C ILE A 460 20.42 3.43 -8.64
N LEU A 461 20.18 2.47 -9.53
CA LEU A 461 19.85 1.08 -9.20
C LEU A 461 20.92 0.42 -8.33
N PHE A 462 22.20 0.50 -8.71
CA PHE A 462 23.31 -0.09 -7.95
C PHE A 462 23.45 0.58 -6.58
N LYS A 463 23.32 1.91 -6.52
CA LYS A 463 23.32 2.64 -5.25
C LYS A 463 22.18 2.19 -4.33
N GLU A 464 20.97 2.02 -4.85
CA GLU A 464 19.81 1.57 -4.09
C GLU A 464 19.94 0.11 -3.65
N MET A 465 20.40 -0.79 -4.54
CA MET A 465 20.64 -2.19 -4.23
C MET A 465 21.74 -2.36 -3.17
N SER A 466 22.82 -1.58 -3.24
CA SER A 466 23.91 -1.62 -2.26
C SER A 466 23.47 -1.05 -0.91
N ALA A 467 22.75 0.08 -0.89
CA ALA A 467 22.21 0.66 0.34
C ALA A 467 21.28 -0.29 1.10
N ARG A 468 20.59 -1.17 0.37
CA ARG A 468 19.68 -2.20 0.90
C ARG A 468 20.34 -3.57 1.07
N LYS A 469 21.67 -3.65 0.89
CA LYS A 469 22.48 -4.88 0.93
C LYS A 469 21.93 -6.01 0.03
N LEU A 470 21.25 -5.68 -1.05
CA LEU A 470 20.84 -6.66 -2.08
C LEU A 470 22.05 -7.09 -2.92
N ILE A 471 23.01 -6.19 -3.08
CA ILE A 471 24.30 -6.49 -3.71
C ILE A 471 25.43 -6.16 -2.74
N LEU A 472 26.49 -6.94 -2.81
CA LEU A 472 27.69 -6.80 -1.99
C LEU A 472 28.87 -6.47 -2.91
N SER A 473 29.79 -5.63 -2.43
CA SER A 473 31.03 -5.37 -3.17
C SER A 473 31.86 -6.66 -3.22
N ALA A 474 32.21 -7.08 -4.43
CA ALA A 474 33.08 -8.22 -4.66
C ALA A 474 34.54 -7.72 -4.77
N PRO A 475 35.51 -8.37 -4.09
CA PRO A 475 36.90 -8.07 -4.32
C PRO A 475 37.27 -8.39 -5.77
N HIS A 476 38.00 -7.49 -6.43
CA HIS A 476 38.53 -7.73 -7.77
C HIS A 476 39.60 -8.83 -7.69
N GLU A 477 39.24 -10.08 -7.98
CA GLU A 477 40.25 -11.14 -8.17
C GLU A 477 40.84 -10.99 -9.57
N PRO A 478 42.13 -10.63 -9.73
CA PRO A 478 42.74 -10.64 -11.06
C PRO A 478 42.79 -12.10 -11.57
N PRO A 479 42.59 -12.34 -12.88
CA PRO A 479 42.65 -13.69 -13.42
C PRO A 479 44.00 -14.32 -13.05
N ALA A 480 43.95 -15.55 -12.52
CA ALA A 480 45.13 -16.32 -12.18
C ALA A 480 46.10 -16.27 -13.37
N LYS A 481 47.33 -15.80 -13.12
CA LYS A 481 48.38 -15.85 -14.13
C LYS A 481 48.54 -17.31 -14.53
N THR A 482 48.16 -17.62 -15.77
CA THR A 482 48.57 -18.85 -16.44
C THR A 482 50.08 -18.90 -16.34
N THR A 483 50.58 -19.75 -15.45
CA THR A 483 52.01 -20.03 -15.37
C THR A 483 52.30 -20.92 -16.56
N GLN A 484 52.73 -20.29 -17.66
CA GLN A 484 53.54 -21.00 -18.64
C GLN A 484 54.90 -21.26 -18.00
N LEU A 485 55.11 -22.52 -17.61
CA LEU A 485 56.33 -23.29 -17.86
C LEU A 485 56.02 -24.78 -17.66
#